data_AF-R4Z6G6-F1
#
_entry.id   AF-R4Z6G6-F1
#
_cell.length_a   1.000
_cell.length_b   1.000
_cell.length_c   1.000
_cell.angle_alpha   90.00
_cell.angle_beta   90.00
_cell.angle_gamma   90.00
#
_symmetry.space_group_name_H-M   'P 1'
#
loop_
_entity.id
_entity.type
_entity.pdbx_description
1 polymer ?
#
loop_
_entity_poly.entity_id
_entity_poly.type
_entity_poly.pdbx_seq_one_letter_code
_entity_poly.pdbx_strand_id
1 'polypeptide(L)'
;MVVGYAKQETIDPLKSLGRYVGFGAAGGICIGIGVLLVTMSLLRGLQTINAINETDRLHGGTWSWVPYLGALALLVVATGAALMAAKRGGDKRRN
;
A
#
# COMPACT_ATOMS: atom_id res chain seq x y z
N MET A 1 14.31 11.27 44.97
CA MET A 1 12.93 10.95 44.54
C MET A 1 12.49 11.85 43.37
N VAL A 2 13.25 11.88 42.27
CA VAL A 2 12.96 12.72 41.08
C VAL A 2 12.94 11.87 39.79
N VAL A 3 13.78 10.82 39.72
CA VAL A 3 13.82 9.87 38.59
C VAL A 3 12.49 9.12 38.40
N GLY A 4 11.74 8.88 39.47
CA GLY A 4 10.43 8.23 39.41
C GLY A 4 9.35 9.06 38.73
N TYR A 5 9.37 10.39 38.92
CA TYR A 5 8.39 11.32 38.37
C TYR A 5 8.58 11.54 36.87
N ALA A 6 9.84 11.75 36.44
CA ALA A 6 10.18 11.84 35.01
C ALA A 6 9.79 10.57 34.25
N LYS A 7 9.92 9.40 34.88
CA LYS A 7 9.48 8.12 34.32
C LYS A 7 7.94 8.02 34.31
N GLN A 8 7.25 8.50 35.34
CA GLN A 8 5.78 8.46 35.41
C GLN A 8 5.11 9.36 34.38
N GLU A 9 5.66 10.54 34.12
CA GLU A 9 5.12 11.45 33.09
C GLU A 9 5.46 11.02 31.66
N THR A 10 6.45 10.11 31.46
CA THR A 10 6.88 9.64 30.13
C THR A 10 6.29 8.27 29.75
N ILE A 11 5.92 7.44 30.71
CA ILE A 11 5.39 6.08 30.44
C ILE A 11 4.00 6.14 29.81
N ASP A 12 3.13 7.04 30.30
CA ASP A 12 1.79 7.24 29.74
C ASP A 12 1.81 7.71 28.27
N PRO A 13 2.59 8.74 27.89
CA PRO A 13 2.71 9.15 26.49
C PRO A 13 3.40 8.10 25.63
N LEU A 14 4.32 7.29 26.18
CA LEU A 14 4.99 6.22 25.42
C LEU A 14 4.03 5.07 25.08
N LYS A 15 3.12 4.71 26.00
CA LYS A 15 2.07 3.71 25.76
C LYS A 15 1.04 4.19 24.74
N SER A 16 0.67 5.47 24.82
CA SER A 16 -0.16 6.15 23.83
C SER A 16 0.48 6.13 22.43
N LEU A 17 1.77 6.46 22.34
CA LEU A 17 2.53 6.47 21.10
C LEU A 17 2.65 5.07 20.49
N GLY A 18 2.93 4.04 21.32
CA GLY A 18 2.97 2.64 20.88
C GLY A 18 1.64 2.18 20.29
N ARG A 19 0.51 2.56 20.88
CA ARG A 19 -0.82 2.26 20.33
C ARG A 19 -1.06 2.97 18.99
N TYR A 20 -0.63 4.22 18.86
CA TYR A 20 -0.73 4.98 17.61
C TYR A 20 0.08 4.32 16.48
N VAL A 21 1.33 3.95 16.76
CA VAL A 21 2.20 3.24 15.82
C VAL A 21 1.63 1.86 15.47
N GLY A 22 1.06 1.15 16.45
CA GLY A 22 0.40 -0.14 16.22
C GLY A 22 -0.77 -0.05 15.24
N PHE A 23 -1.65 0.95 15.40
CA PHE A 23 -2.74 1.18 14.45
C PHE A 23 -2.24 1.59 13.06
N GLY A 24 -1.17 2.40 12.99
CA GLY A 24 -0.54 2.76 11.73
C GLY A 24 0.09 1.55 11.00
N ALA A 25 0.79 0.69 11.74
CA ALA A 25 1.40 -0.52 11.20
C ALA A 25 0.35 -1.53 10.72
N ALA A 26 -0.69 -1.78 11.53
CA ALA A 26 -1.79 -2.68 11.16
C ALA A 26 -2.52 -2.18 9.91
N GLY A 27 -2.81 -0.87 9.83
CA GLY A 27 -3.40 -0.25 8.64
C GLY A 27 -2.48 -0.37 7.41
N GLY A 28 -1.18 -0.11 7.58
CA GLY A 28 -0.18 -0.24 6.51
C GLY A 28 -0.07 -1.65 5.95
N ILE A 29 -0.08 -2.67 6.82
CA ILE A 29 -0.08 -4.08 6.41
C ILE A 29 -1.35 -4.42 5.64
N CYS A 30 -2.52 -4.02 6.15
CA CYS A 30 -3.81 -4.29 5.50
C CYS A 30 -3.88 -3.67 4.09
N ILE A 31 -3.45 -2.41 3.96
CA ILE A 31 -3.38 -1.72 2.66
C ILE A 31 -2.34 -2.38 1.74
N GLY A 32 -1.16 -2.75 2.26
CA GLY A 32 -0.13 -3.44 1.47
C GLY A 32 -0.62 -4.75 0.88
N ILE A 33 -1.27 -5.59 1.70
CA ILE A 33 -1.88 -6.84 1.24
C ILE A 33 -2.97 -6.57 0.20
N GLY A 34 -3.84 -5.58 0.44
CA GLY A 34 -4.88 -5.19 -0.51
C GLY A 34 -4.32 -4.80 -1.87
N VAL A 35 -3.28 -3.96 -1.91
CA VAL A 35 -2.63 -3.54 -3.16
C VAL A 35 -2.02 -4.74 -3.89
N LEU A 36 -1.38 -5.67 -3.18
CA LEU A 36 -0.83 -6.90 -3.79
C LEU A 36 -1.94 -7.76 -4.42
N LEU A 37 -3.03 -7.99 -3.69
CA LEU A 37 -4.15 -8.80 -4.17
C LEU A 37 -4.84 -8.16 -5.38
N VAL A 38 -5.06 -6.84 -5.36
CA VAL A 38 -5.65 -6.12 -6.50
C VAL A 38 -4.72 -6.16 -7.71
N THR A 39 -3.41 -5.98 -7.51
CA THR A 39 -2.41 -6.04 -8.60
C THR A 39 -2.38 -7.43 -9.23
N MET A 40 -2.39 -8.50 -8.43
CA MET A 40 -2.44 -9.88 -8.91
C MET A 40 -3.76 -10.18 -9.65
N SER A 41 -4.89 -9.72 -9.11
CA SER A 41 -6.20 -9.89 -9.73
C SER A 41 -6.27 -9.17 -11.09
N LEU A 42 -5.79 -7.92 -11.16
CA LEU A 42 -5.74 -7.14 -12.39
C LEU A 42 -4.84 -7.81 -13.44
N LEU A 43 -3.64 -8.22 -13.05
CA LEU A 43 -2.70 -8.89 -13.94
C LEU A 43 -3.31 -10.19 -14.50
N ARG A 44 -3.93 -11.00 -13.64
CA ARG A 44 -4.57 -12.25 -14.04
C ARG A 44 -5.79 -12.00 -14.92
N GLY A 45 -6.58 -10.98 -14.60
CA GLY A 45 -7.71 -10.52 -15.41
C GLY A 45 -7.27 -10.11 -16.82
N LEU A 46 -6.23 -9.29 -16.94
CA LEU A 46 -5.70 -8.88 -18.24
C LEU A 46 -5.07 -10.04 -19.01
N GLN A 47 -4.39 -10.97 -18.32
CA GLN A 47 -3.77 -12.14 -18.93
C GLN A 47 -4.78 -13.17 -19.45
N THR A 48 -5.97 -13.27 -18.83
CA THR A 48 -7.01 -14.21 -19.29
C THR A 48 -7.81 -13.70 -20.49
N ILE A 49 -7.64 -12.46 -20.91
CA ILE A 49 -8.38 -11.90 -22.06
C ILE A 49 -7.70 -12.38 -23.35
N ASN A 50 -8.37 -13.30 -24.05
CA ASN A 50 -7.91 -13.88 -25.31
C ASN A 50 -7.66 -12.84 -26.41
N ALA A 51 -8.38 -11.71 -26.40
CA ALA A 51 -8.16 -10.62 -27.36
C ALA A 51 -6.80 -9.91 -27.20
N ILE A 52 -6.17 -10.01 -26.02
CA ILE A 52 -4.90 -9.34 -25.71
C ILE A 52 -3.74 -10.35 -25.75
N ASN A 53 -4.00 -11.60 -25.36
CA ASN A 53 -2.95 -12.61 -25.23
C ASN A 53 -2.91 -13.66 -26.35
N GLU A 54 -3.85 -13.60 -27.31
CA GLU A 54 -3.97 -14.51 -28.47
C GLU A 54 -3.36 -15.88 -28.22
N THR A 55 -4.12 -16.71 -27.50
CA THR A 55 -3.71 -18.00 -26.90
C THR A 55 -3.14 -19.01 -27.91
N ASP A 56 -3.32 -18.78 -29.21
CA ASP A 56 -2.94 -19.70 -30.30
C ASP A 56 -1.50 -19.51 -30.83
N ARG A 57 -0.77 -18.48 -30.39
CA ARG A 57 0.64 -18.26 -30.80
C ARG A 57 1.60 -18.62 -29.67
N LEU A 58 2.55 -19.53 -29.94
CA LEU A 58 3.59 -20.01 -28.99
C LEU A 58 4.45 -18.91 -28.33
N HIS A 59 4.43 -17.68 -28.82
CA HIS A 59 5.23 -16.56 -28.30
C HIS A 59 4.40 -15.42 -27.68
N GLY A 60 3.08 -15.59 -27.52
CA GLY A 60 2.17 -14.54 -27.08
C GLY A 60 1.90 -13.51 -28.18
N GLY A 61 0.65 -13.06 -28.29
CA GLY A 61 0.29 -12.00 -29.23
C GLY A 61 1.14 -10.73 -29.04
N THR A 62 1.19 -9.87 -30.06
CA THR A 62 1.91 -8.57 -30.08
C THR A 62 1.60 -7.66 -28.86
N TRP A 63 0.56 -7.97 -28.09
CA TRP A 63 0.03 -7.21 -26.96
C TRP A 63 0.36 -7.81 -25.58
N SER A 64 1.26 -8.81 -25.50
CA SER A 64 1.67 -9.45 -24.24
C SER A 64 2.27 -8.50 -23.18
N TRP A 65 2.72 -7.31 -23.57
CA TRP A 65 3.26 -6.28 -22.67
C TRP A 65 2.18 -5.49 -21.91
N VAL A 66 0.94 -5.45 -22.42
CA VAL A 66 -0.19 -4.68 -21.86
C VAL A 66 -0.54 -5.06 -20.41
N PRO A 67 -0.67 -6.35 -20.03
CA PRO A 67 -0.95 -6.73 -18.64
C PRO A 67 0.10 -6.19 -17.66
N TYR A 68 1.38 -6.16 -18.05
CA TYR A 68 2.45 -5.64 -17.22
C TYR A 68 2.40 -4.12 -17.09
N LEU A 69 2.08 -3.40 -18.18
CA LEU A 69 1.87 -1.95 -18.13
C LEU A 69 0.66 -1.58 -17.27
N GLY A 70 -0.42 -2.37 -17.31
CA GLY A 70 -1.57 -2.20 -16.42
C GLY A 70 -1.22 -2.38 -14.94
N ALA A 71 -0.46 -3.42 -14.61
CA ALA A 71 0.04 -3.63 -13.25
C ALA A 71 0.96 -2.49 -12.78
N LEU A 72 1.86 -2.01 -13.66
CA LEU A 72 2.72 -0.87 -13.37
C LEU A 72 1.92 0.41 -13.10
N ALA A 73 0.94 0.72 -13.96
CA ALA A 73 0.08 1.88 -13.79
C ALA A 73 -0.69 1.83 -12.47
N LEU A 74 -1.23 0.67 -12.10
CA LEU A 74 -1.91 0.47 -10.82
C LEU A 74 -0.97 0.72 -9.63
N LEU A 75 0.27 0.21 -9.69
CA LEU A 75 1.27 0.44 -8.64
C LEU A 75 1.62 1.93 -8.52
N VAL A 76 1.81 2.63 -9.63
CA VAL A 76 2.06 4.09 -9.63
C VAL A 76 0.91 4.84 -8.97
N VAL A 77 -0.34 4.49 -9.30
CA VAL A 77 -1.54 5.10 -8.68
C VAL A 77 -1.60 4.78 -7.20
N ALA A 78 -1.34 3.54 -6.80
CA ALA A 78 -1.36 3.12 -5.40
C ALA A 78 -0.27 3.85 -4.58
N THR A 79 0.95 3.97 -5.10
CA THR A 79 2.03 4.73 -4.46
C THR A 79 1.68 6.21 -4.40
N GLY A 80 1.16 6.81 -5.47
CA GLY A 80 0.73 8.21 -5.48
C GLY A 80 -0.37 8.48 -4.44
N ALA A 81 -1.36 7.60 -4.34
CA ALA A 81 -2.41 7.67 -3.34
C ALA A 81 -1.85 7.52 -1.91
N ALA A 82 -0.92 6.58 -1.68
CA ALA A 82 -0.28 6.40 -0.39
C ALA A 82 0.53 7.64 0.03
N LEU A 83 1.30 8.24 -0.88
CA LEU A 83 2.03 9.48 -0.64
C LEU A 83 1.10 10.65 -0.33
N MET A 84 -0.02 10.76 -1.06
CA MET A 84 -1.02 11.80 -0.81
C MET A 84 -1.72 11.61 0.54
N ALA A 85 -2.05 10.37 0.90
CA ALA A 85 -2.62 10.04 2.20
C ALA A 85 -1.64 10.37 3.34
N ALA A 86 -0.36 10.07 3.16
CA ALA A 86 0.69 10.41 4.13
C ALA A 86 0.83 11.94 4.31
N LYS A 87 0.80 12.70 3.20
CA LYS A 87 0.84 14.18 3.24
C LYS A 87 -0.38 14.78 3.95
N ARG A 88 -1.60 14.30 3.63
CA ARG A 88 -2.85 14.76 4.29
C ARG A 88 -2.86 14.46 5.78
N GLY A 89 -2.31 13.32 6.19
CA GLY A 89 -2.16 12.97 7.60
C GLY A 89 -1.19 13.88 8.35
N GLY A 90 -0.15 14.39 7.68
CA GLY A 90 0.79 15.37 8.24
C GLY A 90 0.19 16.78 8.35
N ASP A 91 -0.55 17.21 7.34
CA ASP A 91 -1.15 18.55 7.28
C ASP A 91 -2.25 18.73 8.35
N LYS A 92 -3.06 17.70 8.57
CA LYS A 92 -4.13 17.70 9.59
C LYS A 92 -3.62 17.70 11.04
N ARG A 93 -2.32 17.49 11.28
CA ARG A 93 -1.70 17.59 12.62
C ARG A 93 -1.06 18.95 12.90
N ARG A 94 -0.98 19.83 11.91
CA ARG A 94 -0.33 21.16 12.03
C ARG A 94 -1.32 22.30 12.29
N ASN A 95 -2.62 22.06 12.12
CA ASN A 95 -3.73 22.94 12.50
C ASN A 95 -4.43 22.41 13.75
#